data_AF-A0A5B9Q6G6-F1
#
_entry.id   AF-A0A5B9Q6G6-F1
#
_cell.length_a   1.000
_cell.length_b   1.000
_cell.length_c   1.000
_cell.angle_alpha   90.00
_cell.angle_beta   90.00
_cell.angle_gamma   90.00
#
_symmetry.space_group_name_H-M   'P 1'
#
loop_
_entity.id
_entity.type
_entity.pdbx_description
1 polymer ?
#
loop_
_entity_poly.entity_id
_entity_poly.type
_entity_poly.pdbx_seq_one_letter_code
_entity_poly.pdbx_strand_id
1 'polypeptide(L)'
;MTTYLLRERLLRTRREAEGYLELGMPEHALHSLQRRGKVVHADARGCYLLGESLRELRRYREAIFPLKRSLELIPDDIHVWMALGWCYKRTGDVARAIDALEQAVEIEPGEAILHYNLACYWSLVRDRRQSLRCLSRALNIDGNFRDFIASESDFDPLRNDPLFKNIAGVGEF
;
A
#
# COMPACT_ATOMS: atom_id res chain seq x y z
N MET A 1 -14.96 -20.88 28.64
CA MET A 1 -16.01 -20.02 28.04
C MET A 1 -15.51 -18.64 27.59
N THR A 2 -14.45 -18.07 28.15
CA THR A 2 -13.96 -16.71 27.85
C THR A 2 -13.29 -16.55 26.48
N THR A 3 -12.48 -17.51 26.03
CA THR A 3 -11.72 -17.40 24.77
C THR A 3 -12.59 -17.49 23.51
N TYR A 4 -13.63 -18.33 23.54
CA TYR A 4 -14.57 -18.51 22.42
C TYR A 4 -15.35 -17.22 22.14
N LEU A 5 -15.92 -16.61 23.19
CA LEU A 5 -16.65 -15.35 23.09
C LEU A 5 -15.76 -14.19 22.61
N LEU A 6 -14.47 -14.20 22.95
CA LEU A 6 -13.52 -13.19 22.50
C LEU A 6 -13.25 -13.32 20.99
N ARG A 7 -13.10 -14.55 20.49
CA ARG A 7 -12.92 -14.85 19.05
C ARG A 7 -14.14 -14.46 18.22
N GLU A 8 -15.34 -14.83 18.67
CA GLU A 8 -16.60 -14.45 18.03
C GLU A 8 -16.76 -12.92 17.95
N ARG A 9 -16.48 -12.22 19.04
CA ARG A 9 -16.53 -10.74 19.07
C ARG A 9 -15.52 -10.10 18.14
N LEU A 10 -14.31 -10.65 18.04
CA LEU A 10 -13.28 -10.17 17.12
C LEU A 10 -13.68 -10.40 15.66
N LEU A 11 -14.17 -11.61 15.33
CA LEU A 11 -14.64 -11.93 13.98
C LEU A 11 -15.75 -10.99 13.55
N ARG A 12 -16.72 -10.74 14.45
CA ARG A 12 -17.79 -9.78 14.20
C ARG A 12 -17.24 -8.37 13.96
N THR A 13 -16.33 -7.88 14.81
CA THR A 13 -15.74 -6.55 14.64
C THR A 13 -14.93 -6.44 13.33
N ARG A 14 -14.23 -7.50 12.90
CA ARG A 14 -13.53 -7.52 11.60
C ARG A 14 -14.52 -7.35 10.45
N ARG A 15 -15.58 -8.17 10.43
CA ARG A 15 -16.60 -8.13 9.37
C ARG A 15 -17.33 -6.79 9.34
N GLU A 16 -17.66 -6.23 10.50
CA GLU A 16 -18.26 -4.88 10.58
C GLU A 16 -17.32 -3.83 10.00
N ALA A 17 -16.05 -3.83 10.39
CA ALA A 17 -15.07 -2.87 9.89
C ALA A 17 -14.81 -3.00 8.39
N GLU A 18 -14.71 -4.23 7.88
CA GLU A 18 -14.57 -4.53 6.46
C GLU A 18 -15.77 -4.02 5.65
N GLY A 19 -16.99 -4.32 6.09
CA GLY A 19 -18.20 -3.79 5.45
C GLY A 19 -18.29 -2.26 5.50
N TYR A 20 -17.82 -1.62 6.59
CA TYR A 20 -17.74 -0.17 6.65
C TYR A 20 -16.73 0.41 5.64
N LEU A 21 -15.57 -0.23 5.45
CA LEU A 21 -14.58 0.21 4.45
C LEU A 21 -15.11 0.01 3.02
N GLU A 22 -15.76 -1.12 2.72
CA GLU A 22 -16.39 -1.36 1.42
C GLU A 22 -17.45 -0.28 1.07
N LEU A 23 -18.13 0.26 2.09
CA LEU A 23 -19.11 1.33 1.94
C LEU A 23 -18.50 2.74 2.01
N GLY A 24 -17.17 2.87 2.08
CA GLY A 24 -16.49 4.16 2.17
C GLY A 24 -16.77 4.93 3.47
N MET A 25 -17.00 4.20 4.57
CA MET A 25 -17.26 4.74 5.92
C MET A 25 -16.10 4.45 6.89
N PRO A 26 -14.88 4.94 6.63
CA PRO A 26 -13.70 4.58 7.41
C PRO A 26 -13.74 5.06 8.87
N GLU A 27 -14.50 6.11 9.20
CA GLU A 27 -14.71 6.55 10.59
C GLU A 27 -15.45 5.47 11.42
N HIS A 28 -16.44 4.81 10.81
CA HIS A 28 -17.20 3.76 11.49
C HIS A 28 -16.37 2.49 11.67
N ALA A 29 -15.57 2.13 10.66
CA ALA A 29 -14.60 1.05 10.74
C ALA A 29 -13.58 1.31 11.88
N LEU A 30 -12.97 2.51 11.88
CA LEU A 30 -12.01 2.92 12.89
C LEU A 30 -12.59 2.85 14.30
N HIS A 31 -13.78 3.42 14.51
CA HIS A 31 -14.45 3.41 15.81
C HIS A 31 -14.72 1.97 16.29
N SER A 32 -15.20 1.10 15.40
CA SER A 32 -15.50 -0.30 15.74
C SER A 32 -14.25 -1.06 16.17
N LEU A 33 -13.13 -0.85 15.48
CA LEU A 33 -11.84 -1.48 15.77
C LEU A 33 -11.19 -0.94 17.05
N GLN A 34 -11.17 0.38 17.24
CA GLN A 34 -10.53 1.00 18.41
C GLN A 34 -11.18 0.58 19.74
N ARG A 35 -12.50 0.37 19.75
CA ARG A 35 -13.23 -0.12 20.93
C ARG A 35 -12.77 -1.51 21.40
N ARG A 36 -12.12 -2.28 20.55
CA ARG A 36 -11.59 -3.62 20.87
C ARG A 36 -10.12 -3.58 21.31
N GLY A 37 -9.45 -2.44 21.21
CA GLY A 37 -8.13 -2.17 21.78
C GLY A 37 -7.13 -3.31 21.55
N LYS A 38 -6.61 -3.89 22.64
CA LYS A 38 -5.58 -4.94 22.60
C LYS A 38 -5.96 -6.17 21.78
N VAL A 39 -7.25 -6.51 21.67
CA VAL A 39 -7.70 -7.70 20.93
C VAL A 39 -7.45 -7.54 19.43
N VAL A 40 -7.69 -6.33 18.90
CA VAL A 40 -7.38 -6.00 17.50
C VAL A 40 -5.87 -6.00 17.25
N HIS A 41 -5.08 -5.48 18.20
CA HIS A 41 -3.62 -5.42 18.09
C HIS A 41 -2.91 -6.80 18.21
N ALA A 42 -3.67 -7.85 18.52
CA ALA A 42 -3.21 -9.24 18.55
C ALA A 42 -3.69 -10.06 17.33
N ASP A 43 -4.40 -9.43 16.39
CA ASP A 43 -4.95 -10.07 15.20
C ASP A 43 -4.45 -9.34 13.95
N ALA A 44 -3.80 -10.08 13.04
CA ALA A 44 -3.17 -9.49 11.86
C ALA A 44 -4.20 -8.73 10.99
N ARG A 45 -5.32 -9.36 10.64
CA ARG A 45 -6.36 -8.71 9.82
C ARG A 45 -6.99 -7.52 10.54
N GLY A 46 -7.25 -7.61 11.84
CA GLY A 46 -7.75 -6.47 12.63
C GLY A 46 -6.79 -5.28 12.60
N CYS A 47 -5.48 -5.55 12.73
CA CYS A 47 -4.44 -4.55 12.57
C CYS A 47 -4.43 -3.96 11.15
N TYR A 48 -4.52 -4.78 10.11
CA TYR A 48 -4.62 -4.32 8.73
C TYR A 48 -5.84 -3.41 8.50
N LEU A 49 -7.03 -3.84 8.90
CA LEU A 49 -8.27 -3.05 8.76
C LEU A 49 -8.18 -1.73 9.54
N LEU A 50 -7.51 -1.72 10.71
CA LEU A 50 -7.27 -0.49 11.47
C LEU A 50 -6.32 0.45 10.72
N GLY A 51 -5.27 -0.10 10.12
CA GLY A 51 -4.36 0.60 9.22
C GLY A 51 -5.08 1.22 8.03
N GLU A 52 -5.86 0.44 7.29
CA GLU A 52 -6.63 0.92 6.13
C GLU A 52 -7.65 1.99 6.52
N SER A 53 -8.38 1.81 7.64
CA SER A 53 -9.30 2.83 8.15
C SER A 53 -8.59 4.16 8.37
N LEU A 54 -7.41 4.15 8.99
CA LEU A 54 -6.61 5.36 9.20
C LEU A 54 -6.08 5.92 7.87
N ARG A 55 -5.75 5.05 6.92
CA ARG A 55 -5.21 5.41 5.61
C ARG A 55 -6.26 6.14 4.75
N GLU A 56 -7.50 5.66 4.70
CA GLU A 56 -8.62 6.33 4.04
C GLU A 56 -8.94 7.68 4.68
N LEU A 57 -8.85 7.78 6.00
CA LEU A 57 -8.98 9.04 6.76
C LEU A 57 -7.79 10.00 6.61
N ARG A 58 -6.82 9.67 5.75
CA ARG A 58 -5.59 10.42 5.53
C ARG A 58 -4.67 10.56 6.75
N ARG A 59 -4.86 9.72 7.77
CA ARG A 59 -4.08 9.66 9.01
C ARG A 59 -2.87 8.73 8.85
N TYR A 60 -2.06 9.01 7.83
CA TYR A 60 -0.99 8.11 7.36
C TYR A 60 0.03 7.75 8.43
N ARG A 61 0.44 8.71 9.26
CA ARG A 61 1.42 8.48 10.33
C ARG A 61 0.90 7.52 11.40
N GLU A 62 -0.39 7.61 11.70
CA GLU A 62 -1.03 6.73 12.68
C GLU A 62 -1.27 5.32 12.11
N ALA A 63 -1.53 5.21 10.80
CA ALA A 63 -1.72 3.93 10.10
C ALA A 63 -0.47 3.03 10.13
N ILE A 64 0.74 3.61 10.21
CA ILE A 64 2.01 2.87 10.21
C ILE A 64 2.08 1.85 11.35
N PHE A 65 1.67 2.23 12.57
CA PHE A 65 1.76 1.35 13.74
C PHE A 65 0.95 0.05 13.59
N PRO A 66 -0.37 0.09 13.32
CA PRO A 66 -1.15 -1.12 13.14
C PRO A 66 -0.72 -1.90 11.88
N LEU A 67 -0.31 -1.25 10.78
CA LEU A 67 0.20 -1.96 9.61
C LEU A 67 1.48 -2.76 9.92
N LYS A 68 2.44 -2.14 10.62
CA LYS A 68 3.63 -2.86 11.11
C LYS A 68 3.25 -4.02 12.04
N ARG A 69 2.28 -3.81 12.93
CA ARG A 69 1.81 -4.87 13.84
C ARG A 69 1.16 -6.03 13.08
N SER A 70 0.48 -5.76 11.97
CA SER A 70 -0.05 -6.81 11.09
C SER A 70 1.10 -7.64 10.49
N LEU A 71 2.17 -6.99 10.00
CA LEU A 71 3.35 -7.67 9.44
C LEU A 71 4.15 -8.47 10.47
N GLU A 72 4.21 -8.01 11.73
CA GLU A 72 4.81 -8.78 12.83
C GLU A 72 4.07 -10.10 13.08
N LEU A 73 2.79 -10.19 12.72
CA LEU A 73 1.95 -11.38 12.90
C LEU A 73 1.89 -12.24 11.65
N ILE A 74 1.85 -11.62 10.46
CA ILE A 74 1.87 -12.27 9.14
C ILE A 74 2.81 -11.45 8.23
N PRO A 75 4.08 -11.86 8.10
CA PRO A 75 5.09 -11.07 7.37
C PRO A 75 4.90 -11.11 5.85
N ASP A 76 4.18 -12.10 5.32
CA ASP A 76 4.11 -12.36 3.87
C ASP A 76 2.86 -11.76 3.20
N ASP A 77 2.13 -10.85 3.87
CA ASP A 77 0.95 -10.21 3.29
C ASP A 77 1.32 -8.97 2.46
N ILE A 78 1.35 -9.13 1.14
CA ILE A 78 1.73 -8.06 0.21
C ILE A 78 0.82 -6.82 0.30
N HIS A 79 -0.46 -6.98 0.66
CA HIS A 79 -1.40 -5.85 0.76
C HIS A 79 -1.00 -4.94 1.92
N VAL A 80 -0.52 -5.53 3.01
CA VAL A 80 -0.07 -4.79 4.19
C VAL A 80 1.25 -4.07 3.88
N TRP A 81 2.18 -4.71 3.17
CA TRP A 81 3.40 -4.06 2.70
C TRP A 81 3.12 -2.88 1.77
N MET A 82 2.19 -3.03 0.82
CA MET A 82 1.75 -1.94 -0.05
C MET A 82 1.13 -0.78 0.72
N ALA A 83 0.21 -1.07 1.65
CA ALA A 83 -0.42 -0.06 2.48
C ALA A 83 0.62 0.70 3.32
N LEU A 84 1.60 -0.03 3.88
CA LEU A 84 2.68 0.53 4.67
C LEU A 84 3.60 1.42 3.81
N GLY A 85 4.00 0.94 2.63
CA GLY A 85 4.80 1.70 1.67
C GLY A 85 4.11 2.99 1.27
N TRP A 86 2.81 2.93 0.98
CA TRP A 86 2.03 4.13 0.66
C TRP A 86 1.95 5.10 1.85
N CYS A 87 1.79 4.62 3.08
CA CYS A 87 1.82 5.47 4.27
C CYS A 87 3.18 6.15 4.46
N TYR A 88 4.28 5.44 4.23
CA TYR A 88 5.63 6.02 4.28
C TYR A 88 5.82 7.09 3.20
N LYS A 89 5.42 6.83 1.95
CA LYS A 89 5.44 7.83 0.87
C LYS A 89 4.68 9.09 1.28
N ARG A 90 3.45 8.94 1.79
CA ARG A 90 2.59 10.07 2.18
C ARG A 90 3.07 10.83 3.40
N THR A 91 3.96 10.24 4.21
CA THR A 91 4.60 10.89 5.35
C THR A 91 6.00 11.42 5.02
N GLY A 92 6.44 11.31 3.76
CA GLY A 92 7.71 11.82 3.25
C GLY A 92 8.90 10.87 3.41
N ASP A 93 8.70 9.70 4.01
CA ASP A 93 9.76 8.69 4.18
C ASP A 93 9.82 7.76 2.97
N VAL A 94 10.19 8.31 1.80
CA VAL A 94 10.18 7.57 0.54
C VAL A 94 11.18 6.40 0.56
N ALA A 95 12.27 6.50 1.34
CA ALA A 95 13.22 5.40 1.52
C ALA A 95 12.54 4.17 2.13
N ARG A 96 11.83 4.32 3.27
CA ARG A 96 11.07 3.19 3.84
C ARG A 96 9.89 2.76 2.99
N ALA A 97 9.35 3.64 2.16
CA ALA A 97 8.32 3.28 1.19
C ALA A 97 8.86 2.31 0.13
N ILE A 98 10.08 2.54 -0.35
CA ILE A 98 10.79 1.66 -1.27
C ILE A 98 11.07 0.33 -0.58
N ASP A 99 11.68 0.33 0.61
CA ASP A 99 11.99 -0.90 1.36
C ASP A 99 10.75 -1.79 1.53
N ALA A 100 9.61 -1.19 1.89
CA ALA A 100 8.35 -1.91 2.05
C ALA A 100 7.86 -2.57 0.76
N LEU A 101 7.98 -1.90 -0.38
CA LEU A 101 7.58 -2.47 -1.67
C LEU A 101 8.59 -3.48 -2.21
N GLU A 102 9.89 -3.33 -1.90
CA GLU A 102 10.89 -4.35 -2.23
C GLU A 102 10.59 -5.65 -1.49
N GLN A 103 10.22 -5.60 -0.22
CA GLN A 103 9.73 -6.77 0.52
C GLN A 103 8.49 -7.39 -0.14
N ALA A 104 7.52 -6.59 -0.57
CA ALA A 104 6.36 -7.11 -1.29
C ALA A 104 6.74 -7.80 -2.62
N VAL A 105 7.69 -7.24 -3.36
CA VAL A 105 8.17 -7.81 -4.64
C VAL A 105 8.94 -9.12 -4.42
N GLU A 106 9.65 -9.27 -3.31
CA GLU A 106 10.30 -10.54 -2.95
C GLU A 106 9.27 -11.66 -2.72
N ILE A 107 8.11 -11.33 -2.15
CA ILE A 107 7.02 -12.28 -1.89
C ILE A 107 6.25 -12.59 -3.20
N GLU A 108 5.81 -11.56 -3.94
CA GLU A 108 5.06 -11.70 -5.18
C GLU A 108 5.69 -10.92 -6.35
N PRO A 109 6.74 -11.46 -7.01
CA PRO A 109 7.46 -10.76 -8.06
C PRO A 109 6.67 -10.56 -9.37
N GLY A 110 5.52 -11.23 -9.49
CA GLY A 110 4.62 -11.18 -10.63
C GLY A 110 3.53 -10.12 -10.53
N GLU A 111 3.44 -9.38 -9.42
CA GLU A 111 2.39 -8.39 -9.21
C GLU A 111 2.79 -7.03 -9.80
N ALA A 112 2.06 -6.58 -10.84
CA ALA A 112 2.40 -5.41 -11.62
C ALA A 112 2.34 -4.11 -10.80
N ILE A 113 1.36 -3.98 -9.90
CA ILE A 113 1.17 -2.76 -9.09
C ILE A 113 2.39 -2.50 -8.18
N LEU A 114 3.08 -3.54 -7.73
CA LEU A 114 4.28 -3.40 -6.91
C LEU A 114 5.42 -2.74 -7.69
N HIS A 115 5.67 -3.21 -8.91
CA HIS A 115 6.68 -2.64 -9.80
C HIS A 115 6.30 -1.21 -10.24
N TYR A 116 5.01 -0.95 -10.48
CA TYR A 116 4.54 0.39 -10.82
C TYR A 116 4.78 1.38 -9.67
N ASN A 117 4.37 1.02 -8.44
CA ASN A 117 4.57 1.88 -7.28
C ASN A 117 6.06 2.07 -6.95
N LEU A 118 6.91 1.03 -7.09
CA LEU A 118 8.36 1.18 -6.98
C LEU A 118 8.91 2.16 -8.01
N ALA A 119 8.44 2.10 -9.26
CA ALA A 119 8.86 3.04 -10.29
C ALA A 119 8.55 4.49 -9.91
N CYS A 120 7.35 4.73 -9.39
CA CYS A 120 6.96 6.03 -8.85
C CYS A 120 7.91 6.47 -7.73
N TYR A 121 8.19 5.60 -6.76
CA TYR A 121 9.00 5.99 -5.58
C TYR A 121 10.47 6.21 -5.93
N TRP A 122 11.03 5.39 -6.83
CA TRP A 122 12.36 5.59 -7.38
C TRP A 122 12.47 6.89 -8.20
N SER A 123 11.41 7.28 -8.90
CA SER A 123 11.34 8.57 -9.61
C SER A 123 11.38 9.74 -8.62
N LEU A 124 10.64 9.67 -7.51
CA LEU A 124 10.63 10.71 -6.47
C LEU A 124 12.01 10.93 -5.84
N VAL A 125 12.79 9.88 -5.62
CA VAL A 125 14.18 9.98 -5.14
C VAL A 125 15.20 10.22 -6.26
N ARG A 126 14.73 10.45 -7.48
CA ARG A 126 15.53 10.74 -8.69
C ARG A 126 16.50 9.61 -9.09
N ASP A 127 16.26 8.37 -8.64
CA ASP A 127 16.95 7.21 -9.20
C ASP A 127 16.28 6.78 -10.50
N ARG A 128 16.67 7.47 -11.57
CA ARG A 128 16.22 7.23 -12.93
C ARG A 128 16.37 5.76 -13.34
N ARG A 129 17.48 5.12 -13.00
CA ARG A 129 17.79 3.76 -13.48
C ARG A 129 16.83 2.74 -12.86
N GLN A 130 16.62 2.83 -11.55
CA GLN A 130 15.69 1.96 -10.84
C GLN A 130 14.25 2.20 -11.31
N SER A 131 13.86 3.48 -11.40
CA SER A 131 12.51 3.86 -11.81
C SER A 131 12.14 3.30 -13.18
N LEU A 132 12.99 3.51 -14.19
CA LEU A 132 12.74 3.00 -15.54
C LEU A 132 12.69 1.47 -15.59
N ARG A 133 13.56 0.78 -14.83
CA ARG A 133 13.56 -0.69 -14.78
C ARG A 133 12.24 -1.22 -14.20
N CYS A 134 11.79 -0.66 -13.08
CA CYS A 134 10.53 -1.04 -12.43
C CYS A 134 9.34 -0.70 -13.33
N LEU A 135 9.34 0.46 -13.99
CA LEU A 135 8.26 0.86 -14.90
C LEU A 135 8.16 -0.10 -16.08
N SER A 136 9.27 -0.43 -16.74
CA SER A 136 9.29 -1.43 -17.82
C SER A 136 8.78 -2.79 -17.34
N ARG A 137 9.15 -3.21 -16.12
CA ARG A 137 8.67 -4.47 -15.55
C ARG A 137 7.16 -4.46 -15.33
N ALA A 138 6.61 -3.39 -14.75
CA ALA A 138 5.17 -3.23 -14.56
C ALA A 138 4.41 -3.32 -15.89
N LEU A 139 4.85 -2.57 -16.90
CA LEU A 139 4.21 -2.54 -18.22
C LEU A 139 4.32 -3.85 -19.03
N ASN A 140 5.32 -4.66 -18.72
CA ASN A 140 5.48 -5.99 -19.33
C ASN A 140 4.55 -7.03 -18.67
N ILE A 141 4.23 -6.87 -17.38
CA ILE A 141 3.29 -7.73 -16.67
C ILE A 141 1.85 -7.31 -17.02
N ASP A 142 1.55 -6.02 -16.90
CA ASP A 142 0.25 -5.44 -17.25
C ASP A 142 0.44 -4.10 -17.99
N GLY A 143 0.10 -4.11 -19.27
CA GLY A 143 0.22 -2.95 -20.14
C GLY A 143 -0.75 -1.80 -19.82
N ASN A 144 -1.84 -2.08 -19.08
CA ASN A 144 -2.85 -1.08 -18.72
C ASN A 144 -2.30 0.02 -17.80
N PHE A 145 -1.19 -0.25 -17.12
CA PHE A 145 -0.52 0.76 -16.31
C PHE A 145 -0.06 1.98 -17.11
N ARG A 146 0.05 1.88 -18.45
CA ARG A 146 0.35 3.03 -19.32
C ARG A 146 -0.67 4.15 -19.16
N ASP A 147 -1.94 3.83 -18.93
CA ASP A 147 -3.03 4.80 -18.84
C ASP A 147 -2.87 5.75 -17.63
N PHE A 148 -2.18 5.31 -16.58
CA PHE A 148 -1.93 6.11 -15.38
C PHE A 148 -0.66 6.96 -15.48
N ILE A 149 0.28 6.62 -16.36
CA ILE A 149 1.60 7.27 -16.39
C ILE A 149 1.48 8.76 -16.65
N ALA A 150 0.63 9.18 -17.60
CA ALA A 150 0.52 10.58 -18.00
C ALA A 150 0.00 11.49 -16.88
N SER A 151 -0.88 10.99 -16.01
CA SER A 151 -1.47 11.76 -14.90
C SER A 151 -0.74 11.59 -13.57
N GLU A 152 0.17 10.62 -13.45
CA GLU A 152 0.90 10.35 -12.21
C GLU A 152 2.05 11.34 -11.98
N SER A 153 1.86 12.28 -11.06
CA SER A 153 2.86 13.31 -10.70
C SER A 153 4.18 12.74 -10.17
N ASP A 154 4.21 11.51 -9.65
CA ASP A 154 5.44 10.91 -9.16
C ASP A 154 6.51 10.78 -10.27
N PHE A 155 6.11 10.77 -11.54
CA PHE A 155 7.00 10.74 -12.71
C PHE A 155 7.44 12.11 -13.23
N ASP A 156 7.03 13.22 -12.61
CA ASP A 156 7.45 14.57 -13.00
C ASP A 156 8.97 14.73 -13.19
N PRO A 157 9.84 14.14 -12.34
CA PRO A 157 11.29 14.17 -12.54
C PRO A 157 11.78 13.54 -13.85
N LEU A 158 10.99 12.67 -14.48
CA LEU A 158 11.36 11.88 -15.66
C LEU A 158 10.64 12.30 -16.94
N ARG A 159 9.73 13.29 -16.91
CA ARG A 159 8.88 13.66 -18.07
C ARG A 159 9.65 14.03 -19.34
N ASN A 160 10.83 14.62 -19.18
CA ASN A 160 11.68 15.01 -20.30
C ASN A 160 12.70 13.92 -20.70
N ASP A 161 12.71 12.79 -20.01
CA ASP A 161 13.64 11.72 -20.30
C ASP A 161 13.22 10.93 -21.56
N PRO A 162 14.09 10.79 -22.57
CA PRO A 162 13.74 10.10 -23.81
C PRO A 162 13.39 8.61 -23.63
N LEU A 163 14.05 7.91 -22.70
CA LEU A 163 13.74 6.51 -22.43
C LEU A 163 12.41 6.39 -21.68
N PHE A 164 12.12 7.30 -20.75
CA PHE A 164 10.83 7.36 -20.09
C PHE A 164 9.70 7.57 -21.09
N LYS A 165 9.81 8.57 -21.98
CA LYS A 165 8.82 8.84 -23.04
C LYS A 165 8.57 7.60 -23.90
N ASN A 166 9.64 6.90 -24.30
CA ASN A 166 9.56 5.67 -25.06
C ASN A 166 8.84 4.54 -24.29
N ILE A 167 9.27 4.24 -23.06
CA ILE A 167 8.67 3.20 -22.21
C ILE A 167 7.18 3.48 -21.96
N ALA A 168 6.86 4.73 -21.63
CA ALA A 168 5.50 5.17 -21.36
C ALA A 168 4.59 5.16 -22.61
N GLY A 169 5.17 5.05 -23.83
CA GLY A 169 4.43 5.20 -25.08
C GLY A 169 3.96 6.63 -25.33
N VAL A 170 4.58 7.62 -24.67
CA VAL A 170 4.26 9.04 -24.80
C VAL A 170 5.30 9.66 -25.76
N GLY A 171 5.22 9.27 -27.03
CA GLY A 171 6.02 9.84 -28.11
C GLY A 171 5.29 11.02 -28.76
N GLU A 172 6.01 12.12 -29.01
CA GLU A 172 5.54 13.28 -29.75
C GLU A 172 5.06 12.87 -31.17
N PHE A 173 3.83 13.24 -31.53
CA PHE A 173 3.36 13.26 -32.92
C PHE A 173 3.86 14.54 -33.60
#